data_AF-A0A969EQJ0-F1
#
_entry.id   AF-A0A969EQJ0-F1
#
_cell.length_a   1.000
_cell.length_b   1.000
_cell.length_c   1.000
_cell.angle_alpha   90.00
_cell.angle_beta   90.00
_cell.angle_gamma   90.00
#
_symmetry.space_group_name_H-M   'P 1'
#
loop_
_entity.id
_entity.type
_entity.pdbx_description
1 polymer ?
#
loop_
_entity_poly.entity_id
_entity_poly.type
_entity_poly.pdbx_seq_one_letter_code
_entity_poly.pdbx_strand_id
1 'polypeptide(L)' 'MRTSKFKKDERLAILAKLDTGSSVNELSREYQVSVATLHKWKRKRQ' A
#
# COMPACT_ATOMS: atom_id res chain seq x y z
N MET A 1 -2.66 -20.71 5.75
CA MET A 1 -2.56 -19.59 4.77
C MET A 1 -2.37 -18.30 5.53
N ARG A 2 -1.21 -17.62 5.39
CA ARG A 2 -0.92 -16.40 6.15
C ARG A 2 -1.91 -15.32 5.69
N THR A 3 -2.91 -15.03 6.51
CA THR A 3 -3.84 -13.92 6.29
C THR A 3 -3.00 -12.67 6.08
N SER A 4 -3.22 -12.01 4.94
CA SER A 4 -2.53 -10.75 4.66
C SER A 4 -2.77 -9.81 5.83
N LYS A 5 -1.70 -9.31 6.47
CA LYS A 5 -1.76 -8.37 7.61
C LYS A 5 -2.66 -7.15 7.35
N PHE A 6 -2.85 -6.78 6.09
CA PHE A 6 -3.64 -5.64 5.65
C PHE A 6 -4.97 -6.08 5.06
N LYS A 7 -6.06 -5.54 5.62
CA LYS A 7 -7.40 -5.68 5.03
C LYS A 7 -7.50 -4.93 3.70
N LYS A 8 -8.51 -5.27 2.88
CA LYS A 8 -8.76 -4.58 1.60
C LYS A 8 -8.91 -3.07 1.79
N ASP A 9 -9.60 -2.67 2.86
CA ASP A 9 -9.88 -1.27 3.19
C ASP A 9 -8.59 -0.47 3.47
N GLU A 10 -7.70 -1.01 4.31
CA GLU A 10 -6.40 -0.40 4.60
C GLU A 10 -5.53 -0.27 3.34
N ARG A 11 -5.55 -1.28 2.46
CA ARG A 11 -4.81 -1.20 1.18
C ARG A 11 -5.32 -0.05 0.32
N LEU A 12 -6.63 0.15 0.26
CA LEU A 12 -7.24 1.24 -0.50
C LEU A 12 -6.90 2.60 0.11
N ALA A 13 -6.92 2.74 1.43
CA ALA A 13 -6.51 3.96 2.11
C ALA A 13 -5.03 4.32 1.84
N ILE A 14 -4.14 3.34 1.89
CA ILE A 14 -2.71 3.54 1.59
C ILE A 14 -2.49 3.90 0.12
N LEU A 15 -3.20 3.24 -0.80
CA LEU A 15 -3.15 3.56 -2.23
C LEU A 15 -3.73 4.95 -2.52
N ALA A 16 -4.77 5.39 -1.81
CA ALA A 16 -5.33 6.73 -1.95
C ALA A 16 -4.33 7.79 -1.50
N LYS A 17 -3.63 7.58 -0.37
CA LYS A 17 -2.53 8.45 0.07
C LYS A 17 -1.39 8.52 -0.98
N LEU A 18 -1.09 7.38 -1.61
CA LEU A 18 -0.10 7.34 -2.68
C LEU A 18 -0.55 8.13 -3.92
N ASP A 19 -1.84 8.09 -4.26
CA ASP A 19 -2.44 8.85 -5.36
C ASP A 19 -2.41 10.36 -5.09
N THR A 20 -2.62 10.77 -3.83
CA THR A 20 -2.54 12.18 -3.41
C THR A 20 -1.13 12.78 -3.42
N GLY A 21 -0.11 12.01 -3.79
CA GLY A 21 1.27 12.50 -3.96
C GLY A 21 2.20 12.19 -2.78
N SER A 22 1.78 11.40 -1.79
CA SER A 22 2.69 10.93 -0.75
C SER A 22 3.77 10.02 -1.33
N SER A 23 4.99 10.11 -0.80
CA SER A 23 6.10 9.27 -1.26
C SER A 23 5.92 7.81 -0.85
N VAL A 24 6.18 6.87 -1.78
CA VAL A 24 6.11 5.43 -1.52
C VAL A 24 6.99 5.02 -0.34
N ASN A 25 8.16 5.67 -0.16
CA ASN A 25 9.07 5.41 0.97
C ASN A 25 8.49 5.86 2.31
N GLU A 26 7.77 6.97 2.35
CA GLU A 26 7.13 7.43 3.59
C GLU A 26 5.99 6.52 3.98
N LEU A 27 5.11 6.17 3.02
CA LEU A 27 4.04 5.20 3.24
C LEU A 27 4.58 3.81 3.63
N SER A 28 5.73 3.43 3.07
CA SER A 28 6.39 2.18 3.43
C SER A 28 6.81 2.15 4.90
N ARG A 29 7.34 3.27 5.41
CA ARG A 29 7.75 3.43 6.81
C ARG A 29 6.55 3.56 7.75
N GLU A 30 5.58 4.39 7.39
CA GLU A 30 4.36 4.67 8.19
C GLU A 30 3.51 3.40 8.39
N TYR A 31 3.24 2.67 7.31
CA TYR A 31 2.37 1.49 7.34
C TYR A 31 3.15 0.17 7.50
N GLN A 32 4.47 0.23 7.64
CA GLN A 32 5.36 -0.94 7.66
C GLN A 32 5.09 -1.91 6.49
N VAL A 33 4.83 -1.35 5.31
CA VAL A 33 4.59 -2.08 4.07
C VAL A 33 5.83 -1.96 3.19
N SER A 34 6.31 -3.06 2.61
CA SER A 34 7.40 -2.97 1.64
C SER A 34 6.99 -2.17 0.40
N VAL A 35 7.88 -1.31 -0.08
CA VAL A 35 7.73 -0.55 -1.34
C VAL A 35 7.26 -1.45 -2.50
N ALA A 36 7.85 -2.64 -2.66
CA ALA A 36 7.45 -3.62 -3.67
C ALA A 36 5.97 -4.04 -3.57
N THR A 37 5.44 -4.15 -2.35
CA THR A 37 4.04 -4.48 -2.09
C THR A 37 3.12 -3.33 -2.50
N LEU A 38 3.50 -2.07 -2.24
CA LEU A 38 2.76 -0.90 -2.70
C LEU A 38 2.67 -0.84 -4.23
N HIS A 39 3.80 -1.06 -4.92
CA HIS A 39 3.80 -1.14 -6.39
C HIS A 39 2.95 -2.32 -6.91
N LYS A 40 2.97 -3.47 -6.24
CA LYS A 40 2.13 -4.61 -6.59
C LYS A 40 0.64 -4.30 -6.42
N TRP A 41 0.26 -3.61 -5.35
CA TRP A 41 -1.13 -3.18 -5.12
C TRP A 41 -1.56 -2.15 -6.16
N LYS A 42 -0.69 -1.18 -6.49
CA LYS A 42 -0.95 -0.18 -7.54
C LYS A 42 -1.19 -0.85 -8.90
N ARG A 43 -0.34 -1.82 -9.28
CA ARG A 43 -0.50 -2.57 -10.54
C ARG A 43 -1.76 -3.44 -10.58
N LYS A 44 -2.17 -4.02 -9.45
CA LYS A 44 -3.37 -4.88 -9.36
C LYS A 44 -4.69 -4.09 -9.34
N ARG A 45 -4.63 -2.76 -9.25
CA ARG A 45 -5.80 -1.87 -9.33
C ARG A 45 -6.26 -1.63 -10.78
N GLN A 46 -5.39 -1.89 -11.76
CA GLN A 46 -5.74 -2.04 -13.19
C GLN A 46 -6.18 -3.48 -13.48
#